data_AF-A0A4U0T906-F1
#
_entry.id   AF-A0A4U0T906-F1
#
_cell.length_a   1.000
_cell.length_b   1.000
_cell.length_c   1.000
_cell.angle_alpha   90.00
_cell.angle_beta   90.00
_cell.angle_gamma   90.00
#
_symmetry.space_group_name_H-M   'P 1'
#
loop_
_entity.id
_entity.type
_entity.pdbx_description
1 polymer ?
#
loop_
_entity_poly.entity_id
_entity_poly.type
_entity_poly.pdbx_seq_one_letter_code
_entity_poly.pdbx_strand_id
1 'polypeptide(L)'
;MAVGQSAAWCNRGGPISAEPRINDRIRVPEVRLVGPSGEQVGIVPLAKALELAQEYDLDLVEVAANARPPVCKLMDYGKFKYESAMKAREARKNQAHTVIKEMKLRPKIDPHDYDTKKGHVVRFLKQGDKVKITIMFRGREQSRPELGHRLLQRLAGDVQELGFVESAPKQDGRNMIMVLGPHKKKTEAMAEAREAQAARKAGRLPQDPSDVEVEQYEQHEREQLEHDAPAEDS
;
A
#
# COMPACT_ATOMS: atom_id res chain seq x y z
N MET A 1 5.53 52.97 36.54
CA MET A 1 5.47 52.35 35.20
C MET A 1 5.83 50.89 35.35
N ALA A 2 4.89 50.00 35.03
CA ALA A 2 4.93 48.59 35.39
C ALA A 2 5.84 47.77 34.47
N VAL A 3 6.57 46.86 35.10
CA VAL A 3 7.53 45.94 34.52
C VAL A 3 6.78 44.81 33.81
N GLY A 4 6.86 44.74 32.48
CA GLY A 4 6.32 43.64 31.68
C GLY A 4 7.22 42.42 31.77
N GLN A 5 6.84 41.42 32.57
CA GLN A 5 7.46 40.10 32.58
C GLN A 5 6.79 39.20 31.54
N SER A 6 7.46 38.98 30.41
CA SER A 6 7.09 37.93 29.45
C SER A 6 7.54 36.57 30.01
N ALA A 7 6.59 35.76 30.47
CA ALA A 7 6.85 34.38 30.83
C ALA A 7 7.21 33.57 29.57
N ALA A 8 8.50 33.25 29.43
CA ALA A 8 9.01 32.36 28.41
C ALA A 8 8.65 30.91 28.80
N TRP A 9 7.63 30.34 28.13
CA TRP A 9 7.29 28.94 28.28
C TRP A 9 8.35 28.09 27.59
N CYS A 10 9.20 27.47 28.40
CA CYS A 10 10.28 26.60 27.98
C CYS A 10 9.70 25.33 27.34
N ASN A 11 9.69 25.31 26.00
CA ASN A 11 9.39 24.13 25.21
C ASN A 11 10.56 23.13 25.35
N ARG A 12 10.58 22.34 26.43
CA ARG A 12 11.50 21.22 26.59
C ARG A 12 11.08 20.09 25.66
N GLY A 13 11.50 20.23 24.40
CA GLY A 13 11.30 19.26 23.33
C GLY A 13 12.07 17.96 23.59
N GLY A 14 11.36 16.94 24.08
CA GLY A 14 11.69 15.56 23.76
C GLY A 14 11.21 15.22 22.34
N PRO A 15 11.71 14.14 21.71
CA PRO A 15 11.19 13.69 20.42
C PRO A 15 9.67 13.55 20.54
N ILE A 16 8.94 14.25 19.67
CA ILE A 16 7.49 14.11 19.57
C ILE A 16 7.27 12.67 19.14
N SER A 17 7.03 11.78 20.10
CA SER A 17 6.60 10.42 19.80
C SER A 17 5.41 10.56 18.87
N ALA A 18 5.40 9.81 17.77
CA ALA A 18 4.27 9.81 16.83
C ALA A 18 2.97 9.33 17.50
N GLU A 19 3.06 8.74 18.69
CA GLU A 19 1.93 8.35 19.52
C GLU A 19 1.37 9.56 20.30
N PRO A 20 0.05 9.78 20.28
CA PRO A 20 -0.58 10.84 21.05
C PRO A 20 -0.40 10.60 22.56
N ARG A 21 -0.26 11.69 23.33
CA ARG A 21 -0.17 11.61 24.79
C ARG A 21 -1.56 11.38 25.37
N ILE A 22 -1.62 10.64 26.47
CA ILE A 22 -2.87 10.27 27.14
C ILE A 22 -2.80 10.59 28.64
N ASN A 23 -3.92 10.95 29.24
CA ASN A 23 -4.11 11.11 30.68
C ASN A 23 -2.94 11.88 31.33
N ASP A 24 -2.25 11.26 32.29
CA ASP A 24 -1.14 11.86 33.06
C ASP A 24 0.10 12.21 32.23
N ARG A 25 0.18 11.76 30.97
CA ARG A 25 1.26 12.15 30.05
C ARG A 25 1.07 13.58 29.53
N ILE A 26 -0.12 14.15 29.67
CA ILE A 26 -0.44 15.54 29.32
C ILE A 26 0.03 16.44 30.47
N ARG A 27 0.94 17.38 30.19
CA ARG A 27 1.56 18.25 31.22
C ARG A 27 1.18 19.72 31.13
N VAL A 28 0.16 20.05 30.33
CA VAL A 28 -0.30 21.43 30.16
C VAL A 28 -1.37 21.78 31.19
N PRO A 29 -1.45 23.03 31.66
CA PRO A 29 -2.40 23.42 32.71
C PRO A 29 -3.84 23.52 32.19
N GLU A 30 -4.02 23.94 30.94
CA GLU A 30 -5.33 24.14 30.30
C GLU A 30 -5.38 23.40 28.96
N VAL A 31 -6.55 22.83 28.67
CA VAL A 31 -6.80 22.07 27.45
C VAL A 31 -8.13 22.48 26.84
N ARG A 32 -8.22 22.43 25.51
CA ARG A 32 -9.49 22.53 24.81
C ARG A 32 -10.11 21.13 24.76
N LEU A 33 -11.20 20.93 25.47
CA LEU A 33 -11.86 19.62 25.63
C LEU A 33 -12.96 19.42 24.59
N VAL A 34 -12.94 18.24 23.98
CA VAL A 34 -14.00 17.71 23.13
C VAL A 34 -14.57 16.45 23.79
N GLY A 35 -15.88 16.42 23.98
CA GLY A 35 -16.61 15.30 24.55
C GLY A 35 -16.64 14.06 23.65
N PRO A 36 -17.12 12.91 24.17
CA PRO A 36 -17.10 11.62 23.47
C PRO A 36 -17.93 11.61 22.18
N SER A 37 -19.06 12.31 22.18
CA SER A 37 -19.96 12.49 21.04
C SER A 37 -19.50 13.56 20.04
N GLY A 38 -18.38 14.25 20.31
CA GLY A 38 -17.90 15.38 19.51
C GLY A 38 -18.40 16.75 19.96
N GLU A 39 -19.08 16.83 21.11
CA GLU A 39 -19.46 18.10 21.73
C GLU A 39 -18.23 18.92 22.12
N GLN A 40 -18.27 20.24 21.89
CA GLN A 40 -17.20 21.14 22.29
C GLN A 40 -17.48 21.71 23.68
N VAL A 41 -16.80 21.19 24.70
CA VAL A 41 -16.93 21.67 26.08
C VAL A 41 -16.21 23.03 26.27
N GLY A 42 -15.18 23.30 25.46
CA GLY A 42 -14.44 24.55 25.47
C GLY A 42 -13.09 24.42 26.16
N ILE A 43 -12.58 25.51 26.73
CA ILE A 43 -11.29 25.52 27.44
C ILE A 43 -11.55 25.18 28.90
N VAL A 44 -10.92 24.12 29.39
CA VAL A 44 -11.05 23.65 30.77
C VAL A 44 -9.67 23.38 31.37
N PRO A 45 -9.52 23.47 32.70
CA PRO A 45 -8.31 23.01 33.38
C PRO A 45 -8.09 21.51 33.16
N LEU A 46 -6.84 21.08 33.08
CA LEU A 46 -6.49 19.66 32.89
C LEU A 46 -7.13 18.76 33.96
N ALA A 47 -7.14 19.20 35.23
CA ALA A 47 -7.74 18.45 36.33
C ALA A 47 -9.22 18.14 36.06
N LYS A 48 -9.99 19.12 35.57
CA LYS A 48 -11.40 18.91 35.26
C LYS A 48 -11.60 17.98 34.05
N ALA A 49 -10.71 18.06 33.06
CA ALA A 49 -10.74 17.15 31.92
C ALA A 49 -10.46 15.69 32.32
N LEU A 50 -9.56 15.46 33.29
CA LEU A 50 -9.26 14.14 33.84
C LEU A 50 -10.42 13.59 34.69
N GLU A 51 -11.07 14.43 35.49
CA GLU A 51 -12.29 14.04 36.21
C GLU A 51 -13.39 13.59 35.24
N LEU A 52 -13.66 14.39 34.20
CA LEU A 52 -14.65 14.03 33.19
C LEU A 52 -14.29 12.73 32.47
N ALA A 53 -13.00 12.51 32.17
CA ALA A 53 -12.56 11.25 31.58
C ALA A 53 -12.89 10.05 32.49
N GLN A 54 -12.66 10.18 33.81
CA GLN A 54 -13.00 9.15 34.79
C GLN A 54 -14.52 8.96 34.95
N GLU A 55 -15.30 10.04 34.98
CA GLU A 55 -16.77 9.99 35.09
C GLU A 55 -17.41 9.24 33.90
N TYR A 56 -16.81 9.33 32.72
CA TYR A 56 -17.29 8.65 31.52
C TYR A 56 -16.61 7.30 31.25
N ASP A 57 -15.70 6.83 32.12
CA ASP A 57 -14.86 5.65 31.90
C ASP A 57 -14.09 5.67 30.56
N LEU A 58 -13.60 6.84 30.15
CA LEU A 58 -12.86 7.06 28.91
C LEU A 58 -11.46 7.63 29.17
N ASP A 59 -10.61 7.63 28.15
CA ASP A 59 -9.30 8.28 28.22
C ASP A 59 -9.32 9.71 27.69
N LEU A 60 -8.52 10.58 28.30
CA LEU A 60 -8.21 11.90 27.78
C LEU A 60 -7.05 11.78 26.78
N VAL A 61 -7.35 11.86 25.48
CA VAL A 61 -6.35 11.72 24.41
C VAL A 61 -6.03 13.08 23.79
N GLU A 62 -4.74 13.43 23.73
CA GLU A 62 -4.25 14.63 23.04
C GLU A 62 -4.21 14.40 21.52
N VAL A 63 -5.22 14.91 20.80
CA VAL A 63 -5.35 14.74 19.34
C VAL A 63 -4.52 15.78 18.59
N ALA A 64 -4.40 17.00 19.12
CA ALA A 64 -3.63 18.07 18.51
C ALA A 64 -2.79 18.85 19.53
N ALA A 65 -1.51 18.49 19.62
CA ALA A 65 -0.53 19.16 20.47
C ALA A 65 -0.10 20.55 19.96
N ASN A 66 -0.29 20.84 18.68
CA ASN A 66 0.17 22.09 18.05
C ASN A 66 -0.77 23.29 18.31
N ALA A 67 -1.97 23.06 18.83
CA ALA A 67 -2.92 24.12 19.14
C ALA A 67 -2.59 24.82 20.48
N ARG A 68 -3.00 26.09 20.62
CA ARG A 68 -2.89 26.85 21.87
C ARG A 68 -4.29 27.32 22.30
N PRO A 69 -4.92 26.75 23.34
CA PRO A 69 -4.50 25.56 24.12
C PRO A 69 -4.56 24.24 23.30
N PRO A 70 -3.82 23.17 23.70
CA PRO A 70 -3.86 21.87 23.03
C PRO A 70 -5.27 21.27 23.02
N VAL A 71 -5.60 20.52 21.96
CA VAL A 71 -6.94 19.91 21.83
C VAL A 71 -6.89 18.48 22.34
N CYS A 72 -7.67 18.23 23.39
CA CYS A 72 -7.86 16.92 24.00
C CYS A 72 -9.28 16.43 23.75
N LYS A 73 -9.43 15.15 23.43
CA LYS A 73 -10.73 14.52 23.19
C LYS A 73 -10.90 13.32 24.11
N LEU A 74 -12.08 13.19 24.70
CA LEU A 74 -12.47 12.02 25.47
C LEU A 74 -12.78 10.88 24.50
N MET A 75 -12.00 9.80 24.57
CA MET A 75 -12.21 8.59 23.74
C MET A 75 -11.51 7.39 24.35
N ASP A 76 -11.91 6.19 23.95
CA ASP A 76 -11.17 4.95 24.25
C ASP A 76 -9.87 4.91 23.43
N TYR A 77 -8.72 4.99 24.11
CA TYR A 77 -7.42 4.96 23.44
C TYR A 77 -7.10 3.60 22.82
N GLY A 78 -7.54 2.50 23.43
CA GLY A 78 -7.33 1.14 22.94
C GLY A 78 -8.00 0.93 21.58
N LYS A 79 -9.27 1.32 21.47
CA LYS A 79 -10.03 1.28 20.22
C LYS A 79 -9.41 2.18 19.15
N PHE A 80 -9.07 3.42 19.51
CA PHE A 80 -8.42 4.36 18.59
C PHE A 80 -7.08 3.85 18.06
N LYS A 81 -6.25 3.25 18.93
CA LYS A 81 -4.96 2.65 18.53
C LYS A 81 -5.15 1.49 17.57
N TYR A 82 -6.16 0.65 17.79
CA TYR A 82 -6.48 -0.45 16.89
C TYR A 82 -6.95 0.06 15.52
N GLU A 83 -7.92 0.98 15.48
CA GLU A 83 -8.45 1.54 14.25
C GLU A 83 -7.39 2.30 13.44
N SER A 84 -6.58 3.12 14.11
CA SER A 84 -5.46 3.81 13.46
C SER A 84 -4.40 2.84 12.93
N ALA A 85 -4.08 1.77 13.67
CA ALA A 85 -3.18 0.73 13.20
C ALA A 85 -3.75 -0.05 12.01
N MET A 86 -5.05 -0.37 12.03
CA MET A 86 -5.74 -1.05 10.93
C MET A 86 -5.79 -0.16 9.69
N LYS A 87 -6.17 1.11 9.83
CA LYS A 87 -6.16 2.09 8.74
C LYS A 87 -4.75 2.29 8.19
N ALA A 88 -3.73 2.35 9.04
CA ALA A 88 -2.34 2.46 8.60
C ALA A 88 -1.88 1.20 7.84
N ARG A 89 -2.29 0.00 8.28
CA ARG A 89 -2.02 -1.26 7.57
C ARG A 89 -2.72 -1.31 6.21
N GLU A 90 -3.98 -0.90 6.17
CA GLU A 90 -4.75 -0.82 4.93
C GLU A 90 -4.16 0.20 3.95
N ALA A 91 -3.80 1.39 4.45
CA ALA A 91 -3.13 2.41 3.63
C ALA A 91 -1.80 1.92 3.06
N ARG A 92 -0.98 1.21 3.86
CA ARG A 92 0.26 0.59 3.39
C ARG A 92 0.00 -0.49 2.34
N LYS A 93 -1.06 -1.29 2.49
CA LYS A 93 -1.44 -2.33 1.52
C LYS A 93 -1.94 -1.73 0.21
N ASN A 94 -2.70 -0.63 0.28
CA ASN A 94 -3.24 0.07 -0.88
C ASN A 94 -2.18 0.96 -1.57
N GLN A 95 -1.11 1.31 -0.87
CA GLN A 95 0.02 2.01 -1.47
C GLN A 95 0.70 1.10 -2.50
N ALA A 96 0.51 1.44 -3.77
CA ALA A 96 1.17 0.75 -4.87
C ALA A 96 2.68 1.06 -4.85
N HIS A 97 3.47 0.22 -4.17
CA HIS A 97 4.93 0.36 -4.14
C HIS A 97 5.52 0.03 -5.51
N THR A 98 5.99 1.02 -6.26
CA THR A 98 6.76 0.78 -7.50
C THR A 98 8.07 0.09 -7.16
N VAL A 99 8.25 -1.15 -7.64
CA VAL A 99 9.47 -1.92 -7.41
C VAL A 99 10.38 -1.77 -8.62
N ILE A 100 11.69 -1.66 -8.38
CA ILE A 100 12.68 -1.72 -9.45
C ILE A 100 13.01 -3.19 -9.70
N LYS A 101 12.66 -3.68 -10.89
CA LYS A 101 13.00 -5.02 -11.36
C LYS A 101 14.31 -4.97 -12.14
N GLU A 102 15.24 -5.83 -11.78
CA GLU A 102 16.52 -5.91 -12.49
C GLU A 102 16.46 -6.96 -13.60
N MET A 103 16.94 -6.61 -14.79
CA MET A 103 17.07 -7.53 -15.93
C MET A 103 18.50 -7.52 -16.43
N LYS A 104 19.12 -8.70 -16.51
CA LYS A 104 20.50 -8.86 -16.99
C LYS A 104 20.52 -9.40 -18.40
N LEU A 105 21.28 -8.73 -19.27
CA LEU A 105 21.47 -9.08 -20.68
C LEU A 105 22.96 -9.30 -20.98
N ARG A 106 23.22 -10.00 -22.08
CA ARG A 106 24.57 -10.19 -22.64
C ARG A 106 24.71 -9.36 -23.92
N PRO A 107 25.92 -8.85 -24.24
CA PRO A 107 26.15 -8.11 -25.49
C PRO A 107 25.89 -8.95 -26.76
N LYS A 108 26.11 -10.27 -26.69
CA LYS A 108 25.89 -11.24 -27.78
C LYS A 108 24.72 -12.16 -27.44
N ILE A 109 23.53 -11.57 -27.33
CA ILE A 109 22.29 -12.32 -27.07
C ILE A 109 21.76 -12.94 -28.36
N ASP A 110 21.23 -14.16 -28.27
CA ASP A 110 20.51 -14.80 -29.36
C ASP A 110 19.14 -14.12 -29.60
N PRO A 111 18.63 -14.01 -30.84
CA PRO A 111 17.32 -13.41 -31.11
C PRO A 111 16.18 -14.00 -30.27
N HIS A 112 16.15 -15.31 -30.05
CA HIS A 112 15.10 -15.95 -29.27
C HIS A 112 15.17 -15.60 -27.77
N ASP A 113 16.37 -15.55 -27.20
CA ASP A 113 16.57 -15.10 -25.81
C ASP A 113 16.22 -13.61 -25.68
N TYR A 114 16.56 -12.79 -26.68
CA TYR A 114 16.18 -11.38 -26.71
C TYR A 114 14.66 -11.19 -26.62
N ASP A 115 13.89 -11.92 -27.43
CA ASP A 115 12.42 -11.81 -27.44
C ASP A 115 11.81 -12.24 -26.09
N THR A 116 12.37 -13.28 -25.47
CA THR A 116 11.95 -13.72 -24.13
C THR A 116 12.19 -12.63 -23.07
N LYS A 117 13.37 -12.00 -23.11
CA LYS A 117 13.73 -10.92 -22.18
C LYS A 117 12.94 -9.64 -22.44
N LYS A 118 12.68 -9.30 -23.71
CA LYS A 118 11.77 -8.23 -24.11
C LYS A 118 10.38 -8.48 -23.54
N GLY A 119 9.86 -9.70 -23.64
CA GLY A 119 8.58 -10.11 -23.04
C GLY A 119 8.53 -9.86 -21.52
N HIS A 120 9.61 -10.14 -20.80
CA HIS A 120 9.71 -9.84 -19.37
C HIS A 120 9.72 -8.33 -19.08
N VAL A 121 10.49 -7.55 -19.85
CA VAL A 121 10.51 -6.08 -19.71
C VAL A 121 9.12 -5.51 -19.95
N VAL A 122 8.44 -5.93 -21.01
CA VAL A 122 7.06 -5.54 -21.34
C VAL A 122 6.10 -5.91 -20.21
N ARG A 123 6.22 -7.12 -19.64
CA ARG A 123 5.39 -7.56 -18.51
C ARG A 123 5.59 -6.68 -17.28
N PHE A 124 6.82 -6.29 -16.96
CA PHE A 124 7.09 -5.43 -15.80
C PHE A 124 6.62 -3.99 -16.02
N LEU A 125 6.80 -3.44 -17.22
CA LEU A 125 6.28 -2.10 -17.55
C LEU A 125 4.75 -2.07 -17.52
N LYS A 126 4.07 -3.12 -18.02
CA LYS A 126 2.61 -3.26 -17.92
C LYS A 126 2.11 -3.35 -16.48
N GLN A 127 2.92 -3.90 -15.56
CA GLN A 127 2.61 -3.94 -14.13
C GLN A 127 2.91 -2.62 -13.40
N GLY A 128 3.46 -1.62 -14.10
CA GLY A 128 3.84 -0.33 -13.51
C GLY A 128 5.11 -0.38 -12.66
N ASP A 129 5.96 -1.39 -12.86
CA ASP A 129 7.27 -1.49 -12.23
C ASP A 129 8.35 -0.83 -13.10
N LYS A 130 9.37 -0.25 -12.45
CA LYS A 130 10.55 0.28 -13.14
C LYS A 130 11.48 -0.89 -13.48
N VAL A 131 12.15 -0.82 -14.62
CA VAL A 131 13.05 -1.89 -15.05
C VAL A 131 14.46 -1.35 -15.21
N LYS A 132 15.39 -1.88 -14.41
CA LYS A 132 16.81 -1.62 -14.53
C LYS A 132 17.44 -2.72 -15.37
N ILE A 133 17.83 -2.38 -16.59
CA ILE A 133 18.51 -3.29 -17.51
C ILE A 133 20.02 -3.13 -17.31
N THR A 134 20.71 -4.25 -17.12
CA THR A 134 22.16 -4.30 -16.94
C THR A 134 22.78 -5.23 -17.98
N ILE A 135 23.64 -4.68 -18.84
CA ILE A 135 24.50 -5.45 -19.72
C ILE A 135 25.84 -5.64 -19.02
N MET A 136 26.29 -6.88 -18.91
CA MET A 136 27.60 -7.18 -18.34
C MET A 136 28.59 -7.45 -19.47
N PHE A 137 29.68 -6.69 -19.54
CA PHE A 137 30.76 -6.93 -20.49
C PHE A 137 31.79 -7.87 -19.88
N ARG A 138 32.24 -8.87 -20.65
CA ARG A 138 33.26 -9.83 -20.20
C ARG A 138 34.52 -9.76 -21.05
N GLY A 139 35.68 -9.68 -20.39
CA GLY A 139 36.99 -9.71 -21.05
C GLY A 139 37.15 -8.62 -22.10
N ARG A 140 37.44 -9.04 -23.34
CA ARG A 140 37.72 -8.14 -24.49
C ARG A 140 36.53 -7.27 -24.90
N GLU A 141 35.31 -7.59 -24.46
CA GLU A 141 34.10 -6.84 -24.80
C GLU A 141 34.00 -5.49 -24.09
N GLN A 142 34.77 -5.26 -23.02
CA GLN A 142 34.83 -3.95 -22.34
C GLN A 142 35.35 -2.83 -23.26
N SER A 143 36.17 -3.18 -24.26
CA SER A 143 36.68 -2.24 -25.26
C SER A 143 35.63 -1.83 -26.30
N ARG A 144 34.46 -2.48 -26.33
CA ARG A 144 33.39 -2.25 -27.33
C ARG A 144 32.05 -1.92 -26.67
N PRO A 145 31.94 -0.78 -25.96
CA PRO A 145 30.68 -0.36 -25.32
C PRO A 145 29.55 -0.11 -26.34
N GLU A 146 29.90 0.19 -27.60
CA GLU A 146 28.93 0.41 -28.69
C GLU A 146 27.94 -0.76 -28.88
N LEU A 147 28.39 -2.00 -28.71
CA LEU A 147 27.52 -3.18 -28.87
C LEU A 147 26.41 -3.19 -27.81
N GLY A 148 26.74 -2.85 -26.57
CA GLY A 148 25.75 -2.72 -25.51
C GLY A 148 24.82 -1.53 -25.73
N HIS A 149 25.37 -0.40 -26.20
CA HIS A 149 24.58 0.79 -26.48
C HIS A 149 23.53 0.54 -27.57
N ARG A 150 23.92 -0.07 -28.69
CA ARG A 150 23.00 -0.41 -29.80
C ARG A 150 21.89 -1.37 -29.34
N LEU A 151 22.22 -2.35 -28.50
CA LEU A 151 21.23 -3.29 -27.96
C LEU A 151 20.21 -2.59 -27.05
N LEU A 152 20.68 -1.69 -26.17
CA LEU A 152 19.79 -0.93 -25.29
C LEU A 152 18.92 0.06 -26.08
N GLN A 153 19.48 0.69 -27.11
CA GLN A 153 18.74 1.59 -27.98
C GLN A 153 17.64 0.85 -28.78
N ARG A 154 17.96 -0.34 -29.30
CA ARG A 154 16.96 -1.22 -29.94
C ARG A 154 15.84 -1.58 -28.96
N LEU A 155 16.20 -2.01 -27.75
CA LEU A 155 15.22 -2.37 -26.72
C LEU A 155 14.37 -1.16 -26.30
N ALA A 156 14.95 0.04 -26.22
CA ALA A 156 14.23 1.27 -25.91
C ALA A 156 13.20 1.61 -27.00
N GLY A 157 13.54 1.44 -28.28
CA GLY A 157 12.59 1.62 -29.40
C GLY A 157 11.46 0.60 -29.37
N ASP A 158 11.79 -0.68 -29.10
CA ASP A 158 10.83 -1.78 -29.00
C ASP A 158 9.78 -1.61 -27.89
N VAL A 159 10.08 -0.83 -26.84
CA VAL A 159 9.22 -0.65 -25.65
C VAL A 159 8.72 0.79 -25.50
N GLN A 160 8.95 1.65 -26.49
CA GLN A 160 8.62 3.08 -26.45
C GLN A 160 7.13 3.36 -26.21
N GLU A 161 6.26 2.45 -26.66
CA GLU A 161 4.81 2.53 -26.45
C GLU A 161 4.39 2.31 -24.99
N LEU A 162 5.14 1.53 -24.22
CA LEU A 162 4.78 1.13 -22.86
C LEU A 162 5.57 1.87 -21.78
N GLY A 163 6.75 2.37 -22.12
CA GLY A 163 7.60 3.09 -21.18
C GLY A 163 8.51 4.12 -21.85
N PHE A 164 9.16 4.91 -21.00
CA PHE A 164 10.15 5.90 -21.40
C PHE A 164 11.50 5.60 -20.74
N VAL A 165 12.56 6.15 -21.30
CA VAL A 165 13.92 6.03 -20.75
C VAL A 165 14.07 7.05 -19.62
N GLU A 166 14.11 6.58 -18.37
CA GLU A 166 14.33 7.43 -17.20
C GLU A 166 15.82 7.75 -17.02
N SER A 167 16.68 6.73 -17.18
CA SER A 167 18.13 6.92 -17.26
C SER A 167 18.65 6.34 -18.56
N ALA A 168 19.27 7.21 -19.36
CA ALA A 168 19.98 6.82 -20.56
C ALA A 168 21.05 5.74 -20.28
N PRO A 169 21.46 4.95 -21.29
CA PRO A 169 22.53 3.97 -21.17
C PRO A 169 23.82 4.61 -20.64
N LYS A 170 24.22 4.26 -19.42
CA LYS A 170 25.47 4.71 -18.79
C LYS A 170 26.37 3.53 -18.51
N GLN A 171 27.66 3.70 -18.77
CA GLN A 171 28.66 2.70 -18.42
C GLN A 171 29.04 2.84 -16.95
N ASP A 172 28.84 1.78 -16.18
CA ASP A 172 29.20 1.63 -14.78
C ASP A 172 30.27 0.54 -14.65
N GLY A 173 31.52 0.93 -14.93
CA GLY A 173 32.68 0.05 -14.97
C GLY A 173 32.53 -1.09 -16.00
N ARG A 174 32.37 -2.32 -15.48
CA ARG A 174 32.20 -3.55 -16.29
C ARG A 174 30.76 -3.76 -16.78
N ASN A 175 29.84 -2.94 -16.31
CA ASN A 175 28.42 -3.02 -16.64
C ASN A 175 27.99 -1.79 -17.43
N MET A 176 26.93 -1.92 -18.22
CA MET A 176 26.19 -0.79 -18.76
C MET A 176 24.74 -0.89 -18.31
N ILE A 177 24.24 0.19 -17.73
CA ILE A 177 22.93 0.23 -17.11
C ILE A 177 22.02 1.21 -17.84
N MET A 178 20.74 0.83 -17.97
CA MET A 178 19.66 1.68 -18.44
C MET A 178 18.45 1.47 -17.53
N VAL A 179 17.73 2.53 -17.21
CA VAL A 179 16.50 2.43 -16.41
C VAL A 179 15.32 2.88 -17.26
N LEU A 180 14.32 2.01 -17.36
CA LEU A 180 13.05 2.27 -18.02
C LEU A 180 11.96 2.52 -16.97
N GLY A 181 11.20 3.59 -17.18
CA GLY A 181 10.00 3.90 -16.42
C GLY A 181 8.74 3.56 -17.23
N PRO A 182 7.67 3.09 -16.60
CA PRO A 182 6.39 2.87 -17.28
C PRO A 182 5.68 4.21 -17.52
N HIS A 183 4.92 4.31 -18.62
CA HIS A 183 4.06 5.48 -18.88
C HIS A 183 2.82 5.50 -17.97
N LYS A 184 2.24 4.32 -17.71
CA LYS A 184 1.09 4.17 -16.81
C LYS A 184 1.54 4.13 -15.36
N LYS A 185 0.77 4.79 -14.48
CA LYS A 185 1.01 4.71 -13.03
C LYS A 185 0.67 3.30 -12.53
N LYS A 186 1.41 2.82 -11.53
CA LYS A 186 1.22 1.49 -10.95
C LYS A 186 -0.19 1.28 -10.39
N THR A 187 -0.84 2.33 -9.89
CA THR A 187 -2.23 2.29 -9.40
C THR A 187 -3.22 1.95 -10.50
N GLU A 188 -3.06 2.52 -11.69
CA GLU A 188 -3.92 2.28 -12.86
C GLU A 188 -3.65 0.89 -13.45
N ALA A 189 -2.37 0.52 -13.56
CA ALA A 189 -1.96 -0.82 -14.00
C ALA A 189 -2.50 -1.94 -13.09
N MET A 190 -2.50 -1.73 -11.77
CA MET A 190 -3.00 -2.71 -10.81
C MET A 190 -4.53 -2.79 -10.78
N ALA A 191 -5.23 -1.68 -11.07
CA ALA A 191 -6.68 -1.68 -11.27
C ALA A 191 -7.07 -2.48 -12.52
N GLU A 192 -6.47 -2.18 -13.68
CA GLU A 192 -6.69 -2.90 -14.94
C GLU A 192 -6.37 -4.40 -14.79
N ALA A 193 -5.29 -4.75 -14.10
CA ALA A 193 -4.92 -6.14 -13.86
C ALA A 193 -5.91 -6.87 -12.94
N ARG A 194 -6.44 -6.19 -11.92
CA ARG A 194 -7.45 -6.75 -11.00
C ARG A 194 -8.78 -6.95 -11.72
N GLU A 195 -9.18 -6.02 -12.57
CA GLU A 195 -10.38 -6.12 -13.42
C GLU A 195 -10.24 -7.28 -14.42
N ALA A 196 -9.10 -7.40 -15.10
CA ALA A 196 -8.84 -8.50 -16.02
C ALA A 196 -8.83 -9.87 -15.30
N GLN A 197 -8.32 -9.94 -14.08
CA GLN A 197 -8.36 -11.16 -13.26
C GLN A 197 -9.79 -11.49 -12.79
N ALA A 198 -10.56 -10.48 -12.39
CA ALA A 198 -11.97 -10.66 -12.04
C ALA A 198 -12.78 -11.17 -13.23
N ALA A 199 -12.57 -10.60 -14.42
CA ALA A 199 -13.21 -11.04 -15.66
C ALA A 199 -12.82 -12.48 -16.05
N ARG A 200 -11.53 -12.86 -15.93
CA ARG A 200 -11.08 -14.24 -16.19
C ARG A 200 -11.65 -15.24 -15.17
N LYS A 201 -11.80 -14.84 -13.92
CA LYS A 201 -12.40 -15.69 -12.86
C LYS A 201 -13.91 -15.83 -13.07
N ALA A 202 -14.59 -14.77 -13.50
CA ALA A 202 -16.01 -14.80 -13.86
C ALA A 202 -16.28 -15.63 -15.12
N GLY A 203 -15.36 -15.64 -16.10
CA GLY A 203 -15.46 -16.49 -17.29
C GLY A 203 -15.09 -17.97 -17.05
N ARG A 204 -14.57 -18.31 -15.87
CA ARG A 204 -14.31 -19.69 -15.42
C ARG A 204 -15.35 -20.06 -14.35
N LEU A 205 -16.62 -20.04 -14.70
CA LEU A 205 -17.58 -20.93 -14.05
C LEU A 205 -17.19 -22.37 -14.41
N PRO A 206 -17.30 -23.36 -13.50
CA PRO A 206 -17.09 -24.75 -13.84
C PRO A 206 -18.10 -25.14 -14.93
N GLN A 207 -17.60 -25.41 -16.13
CA GLN A 207 -18.35 -26.01 -17.23
C GLN A 207 -17.89 -27.45 -17.39
N ASP A 208 -17.70 -28.19 -16.30
CA ASP A 208 -17.59 -29.65 -16.41
C ASP A 208 -19.03 -30.20 -16.31
N PRO A 209 -19.59 -30.78 -17.40
CA PRO A 209 -20.95 -31.31 -17.41
C PRO A 209 -21.18 -32.39 -16.35
N SER A 210 -20.10 -33.01 -15.85
CA SER A 210 -20.17 -34.03 -14.81
C SER A 210 -20.60 -33.48 -13.45
N ASP A 211 -20.24 -32.24 -13.11
CA ASP A 211 -20.54 -31.68 -11.78
C ASP A 211 -22.02 -31.30 -11.66
N VAL A 212 -22.63 -30.86 -12.76
CA VAL A 212 -24.07 -30.54 -12.83
C VAL A 212 -24.95 -31.79 -12.89
N GLU A 213 -24.48 -32.89 -13.48
CA GLU A 213 -25.19 -34.18 -13.49
C GLU A 213 -25.19 -34.86 -12.11
N VAL A 214 -24.09 -34.73 -11.35
CA VAL A 214 -23.99 -35.26 -9.98
C VAL A 214 -24.91 -34.50 -9.02
N GLU A 215 -24.95 -33.15 -9.09
CA GLU A 215 -25.86 -32.36 -8.25
C GLU A 215 -27.34 -32.63 -8.56
N GLN A 216 -27.69 -32.81 -9.85
CA GLN A 216 -29.06 -33.14 -10.26
C GLN A 216 -29.48 -34.55 -9.83
N TYR A 217 -28.58 -35.53 -9.91
CA TYR A 217 -28.83 -36.89 -9.42
C TYR A 217 -28.99 -36.92 -7.91
N GLU A 218 -28.12 -36.24 -7.15
CA GLU A 218 -28.22 -36.14 -5.69
C GLU A 218 -29.48 -35.40 -5.23
N GLN A 219 -29.92 -34.36 -5.94
CA GLN A 219 -31.18 -33.66 -5.65
C GLN A 219 -32.39 -34.55 -5.91
N HIS A 220 -32.41 -35.24 -7.05
CA HIS A 220 -33.49 -36.15 -7.41
C HIS A 220 -33.54 -37.35 -6.46
N GLU A 221 -32.39 -37.89 -6.03
CA GLU A 221 -32.33 -38.99 -5.06
C GLU A 221 -32.82 -38.56 -3.68
N ARG A 222 -32.51 -37.33 -3.23
CA ARG A 222 -33.04 -36.75 -1.99
C ARG A 222 -34.54 -36.53 -2.04
N GLU A 223 -35.05 -35.97 -3.14
CA GLU A 223 -36.49 -35.76 -3.32
C GLU A 223 -37.26 -37.10 -3.37
N GLN A 224 -36.69 -38.14 -4.00
CA GLN A 224 -37.29 -39.47 -4.03
C GLN A 224 -37.29 -40.14 -2.65
N LEU A 225 -36.20 -40.01 -1.88
CA LEU A 225 -36.12 -40.52 -0.50
C LEU A 225 -37.09 -39.81 0.45
N GLU A 226 -37.39 -38.53 0.19
CA GLU A 226 -38.37 -37.75 0.96
C GLU A 226 -39.81 -38.11 0.57
N HIS A 227 -40.05 -38.51 -0.68
CA HIS A 227 -41.39 -38.86 -1.18
C HIS A 227 -41.81 -40.31 -0.86
N ASP A 228 -40.86 -41.24 -0.77
CA ASP A 228 -41.14 -42.65 -0.48
C ASP A 228 -41.06 -42.97 1.03
N ALA A 229 -40.99 -41.93 1.89
CA ALA A 229 -41.19 -42.09 3.33
C ALA A 229 -42.67 -42.42 3.57
N PRO A 230 -43.04 -43.66 3.95
CA PRO A 230 -44.44 -44.03 4.12
C PRO A 230 -45.03 -43.22 5.28
N ALA A 231 -45.98 -42.35 4.93
CA ALA A 231 -46.84 -41.68 5.87
C ALA A 231 -47.77 -42.70 6.52
N GLU A 232 -47.69 -42.72 7.84
CA GLU A 232 -48.72 -43.19 8.77
C GLU A 232 -48.83 -44.74 8.86
N ASP A 233 -49.16 -45.32 10.01
CA ASP A 233 -50.31 -44.90 10.79
C ASP A 233 -50.25 -45.38 12.25
N SER A 234 -50.82 -44.52 13.10
CA SER A 234 -51.57 -44.72 14.35
C SER A 234 -51.48 -46.04 15.12
#